data_AF-A0A0F9A068-F1
#
_entry.id   AF-A0A0F9A068-F1
#
_cell.length_a   1.000
_cell.length_b   1.000
_cell.length_c   1.000
_cell.angle_alpha   90.00
_cell.angle_beta   90.00
_cell.angle_gamma   90.00
#
_symmetry.space_group_name_H-M   'P 1'
#
loop_
_entity.id
_entity.type
_entity.pdbx_description
1 polymer ?
#
loop_
_entity_poly.entity_id
_entity_poly.type
_entity_poly.pdbx_seq_one_letter_code
_entity_poly.pdbx_strand_id
1 'polypeptide(L)'
;MTDNSFSLIDLYPEYVINSKGEKQKFDENSIAKILNKETGLDIHLAEEVAEDAIRTIIGLGMDEITTNYIRELVCVELTQRGLNKYRNLFARAINLESI
;
A
#
# COMPACT_ATOMS: atom_id res chain seq x y z
N MET A 1 25.12 -20.25 -17.01
CA MET A 1 25.06 -18.90 -16.40
C MET A 1 23.61 -18.67 -16.08
N THR A 2 23.22 -18.59 -14.81
CA THR A 2 21.86 -18.15 -14.48
C THR A 2 21.80 -16.67 -14.82
N ASP A 3 20.86 -16.31 -15.68
CA ASP A 3 20.56 -14.93 -16.00
C ASP A 3 19.95 -14.32 -14.74
N ASN A 4 20.80 -13.79 -13.86
CA ASN A 4 20.40 -13.16 -12.60
C ASN A 4 19.87 -11.75 -12.88
N SER A 5 18.88 -11.63 -13.75
CA SER A 5 18.15 -10.37 -13.95
C SER A 5 17.20 -10.16 -12.76
N PHE A 6 17.72 -9.55 -11.71
CA PHE A 6 16.91 -9.11 -10.59
C PHE A 6 16.09 -7.88 -10.98
N SER A 7 14.80 -7.90 -10.69
CA SER A 7 13.88 -6.78 -10.96
C SER A 7 13.11 -6.39 -9.70
N LEU A 8 12.63 -5.15 -9.63
CA LEU A 8 11.89 -4.67 -8.46
C LEU A 8 10.58 -5.45 -8.22
N ILE A 9 10.00 -6.05 -9.26
CA ILE A 9 8.80 -6.88 -9.12
C ILE A 9 9.08 -8.12 -8.24
N ASP A 10 10.33 -8.59 -8.20
CA ASP A 10 10.75 -9.77 -7.43
C ASP A 10 10.82 -9.48 -5.93
N LEU A 11 10.69 -8.20 -5.53
CA LEU A 11 10.69 -7.75 -4.14
C LEU A 11 9.29 -7.55 -3.57
N TYR A 12 8.28 -7.42 -4.42
CA TYR A 12 6.92 -7.18 -3.99
C TYR A 12 6.27 -8.48 -3.49
N PRO A 13 5.29 -8.39 -2.57
CA PRO A 13 4.40 -9.51 -2.32
C PRO A 13 3.77 -9.96 -3.64
N GLU A 14 3.57 -11.26 -3.80
CA GLU A 14 2.90 -11.79 -5.00
C GLU A 14 1.41 -11.43 -4.96
N TYR A 15 0.81 -11.40 -3.75
CA TYR A 15 -0.62 -11.19 -3.59
C TYR A 15 -1.03 -10.27 -2.44
N VAL A 16 -2.20 -9.65 -2.64
CA VAL A 16 -2.97 -8.94 -1.63
C VAL A 16 -4.23 -9.72 -1.30
N ILE A 17 -4.52 -9.87 -0.01
CA ILE A 17 -5.73 -10.51 0.50
C ILE A 17 -6.66 -9.42 1.05
N ASN A 18 -7.87 -9.32 0.51
CA ASN A 18 -8.85 -8.34 0.97
C ASN A 18 -9.63 -8.82 2.23
N SER A 19 -10.53 -7.98 2.75
CA SER A 19 -11.32 -8.29 3.95
C SER A 19 -12.30 -9.45 3.79
N LYS A 20 -12.59 -9.86 2.55
CA LYS A 20 -13.41 -11.04 2.23
C LYS A 20 -12.57 -12.33 2.10
N GLY A 21 -11.24 -12.23 2.24
CA GLY A 21 -10.32 -13.35 2.01
C GLY A 21 -10.03 -13.61 0.53
N GLU A 22 -10.46 -12.72 -0.37
CA GLU A 22 -10.18 -12.86 -1.81
C GLU A 22 -8.74 -12.42 -2.08
N LYS A 23 -8.07 -13.22 -2.91
CA LYS A 23 -6.64 -13.07 -3.23
C LYS A 23 -6.49 -12.46 -4.62
N GLN A 24 -5.73 -11.39 -4.72
CA GLN A 24 -5.50 -10.63 -5.94
C GLN A 24 -4.01 -10.34 -6.11
N LYS A 25 -3.55 -10.11 -7.35
CA LYS A 25 -2.15 -9.75 -7.58
C LYS A 25 -1.85 -8.40 -6.94
N PHE A 26 -0.68 -8.28 -6.32
CA PHE A 26 -0.22 -6.99 -5.82
C PHE A 26 -0.03 -6.01 -6.98
N ASP A 27 -0.59 -4.81 -6.84
CA ASP A 27 -0.38 -3.66 -7.73
C ASP A 27 0.13 -2.49 -6.90
N GLU A 28 1.41 -2.18 -7.03
CA GLU A 28 2.07 -1.07 -6.33
C GLU A 28 1.45 0.29 -6.65
N ASN A 29 0.86 0.44 -7.84
CA ASN A 29 0.28 1.70 -8.29
C ASN A 29 -1.11 1.94 -7.68
N SER A 30 -1.71 0.92 -7.06
CA SER A 30 -3.05 1.02 -6.48
C SER A 30 -3.07 1.88 -5.21
N ILE A 31 -2.02 1.79 -4.38
CA ILE A 31 -1.99 2.40 -3.04
C ILE A 31 -2.13 3.92 -3.11
N ALA A 32 -1.32 4.57 -3.94
CA ALA A 32 -1.36 6.04 -4.11
C ALA A 32 -2.71 6.51 -4.65
N LYS A 33 -3.26 5.81 -5.64
CA LYS A 33 -4.57 6.11 -6.24
C LYS A 33 -5.70 6.01 -5.22
N ILE A 34 -5.70 4.97 -4.41
CA ILE A 34 -6.72 4.75 -3.37
C ILE A 34 -6.59 5.80 -2.27
N LEU A 35 -5.36 6.10 -1.83
CA LEU A 35 -5.10 7.13 -0.83
C LEU A 35 -5.59 8.51 -1.30
N ASN A 36 -5.25 8.90 -2.53
CA ASN A 36 -5.76 10.14 -3.15
C ASN A 36 -7.29 10.15 -3.21
N LYS A 37 -7.89 9.07 -3.73
CA LYS A 37 -9.35 8.93 -3.89
C LYS A 37 -10.11 9.01 -2.56
N GLU A 38 -9.63 8.32 -1.52
CA GLU A 38 -10.33 8.21 -0.24
C GLU A 38 -10.15 9.46 0.65
N THR A 39 -9.07 10.21 0.46
CA THR A 39 -8.70 11.30 1.38
C THR A 39 -8.66 12.69 0.74
N GLY A 40 -8.61 12.76 -0.59
CA GLY A 40 -8.33 13.99 -1.33
C GLY A 40 -6.91 14.53 -1.13
N LEU A 41 -5.98 13.70 -0.66
CA LEU A 41 -4.55 14.05 -0.59
C LEU A 41 -4.02 14.29 -1.99
N ASP A 42 -3.19 15.32 -2.18
CA ASP A 42 -2.50 15.56 -3.44
C ASP A 42 -1.82 14.28 -3.97
N ILE A 43 -1.91 14.03 -5.27
CA ILE A 43 -1.45 12.76 -5.85
C ILE A 43 0.06 12.56 -5.70
N HIS A 44 0.87 13.62 -5.82
CA HIS A 44 2.32 13.49 -5.66
C HIS A 44 2.69 13.17 -4.21
N LEU A 45 2.01 13.79 -3.25
CA LEU A 45 2.19 13.46 -1.84
C LEU A 45 1.66 12.05 -1.49
N ALA A 46 0.61 11.59 -2.18
CA ALA A 46 0.11 10.22 -2.03
C ALA A 46 1.09 9.18 -2.62
N GLU A 47 1.76 9.50 -3.73
CA GLU A 47 2.83 8.69 -4.32
C GLU A 47 4.01 8.56 -3.34
N GLU A 48 4.48 9.66 -2.74
CA GLU A 48 5.56 9.63 -1.74
C GLU A 48 5.21 8.77 -0.51
N VAL A 49 3.98 8.89 -0.01
CA VAL A 49 3.50 8.08 1.12
C VAL A 49 3.39 6.60 0.73
N ALA A 50 2.88 6.31 -0.46
CA ALA A 50 2.76 4.95 -0.96
C ALA A 50 4.13 4.30 -1.15
N GLU A 51 5.11 5.03 -1.70
CA GLU A 51 6.47 4.53 -1.92
C GLU A 51 7.13 4.10 -0.61
N ASP A 52 7.02 4.90 0.46
CA ASP A 52 7.60 4.53 1.77
C ASP A 52 6.86 3.36 2.44
N ALA A 53 5.54 3.30 2.29
CA ALA A 53 4.78 2.13 2.73
C ALA A 53 5.22 0.87 1.97
N ILE A 54 5.42 0.95 0.65
CA ILE A 54 5.89 -0.15 -0.19
C ILE A 54 7.31 -0.59 0.18
N ARG A 55 8.23 0.35 0.42
CA ARG A 55 9.58 0.02 0.92
C ARG A 55 9.53 -0.76 2.21
N THR A 56 8.62 -0.38 3.12
CA THR A 56 8.39 -1.13 4.37
C THR A 56 7.84 -2.53 4.08
N ILE A 57 6.86 -2.67 3.19
CA ILE A 57 6.29 -3.95 2.77
C ILE A 57 7.37 -4.89 2.21
N ILE A 58 8.23 -4.39 1.31
CA ILE A 58 9.36 -5.14 0.75
C ILE A 58 10.28 -5.61 1.87
N GLY A 59 10.61 -4.74 2.82
CA GLY A 59 11.48 -5.06 3.96
C GLY A 59 10.94 -6.17 4.87
N LEU A 60 9.64 -6.44 4.84
CA LEU A 60 9.02 -7.54 5.59
C LEU A 60 9.21 -8.91 4.92
N GLY A 61 9.52 -8.96 3.62
CA GLY A 61 9.80 -10.20 2.89
C GLY A 61 8.65 -11.20 2.87
N MET A 62 7.40 -10.72 2.77
CA MET A 62 6.19 -11.56 2.79
C MET A 62 5.70 -11.84 1.38
N ASP A 63 5.34 -13.09 1.09
CA ASP A 63 4.74 -13.49 -0.20
C ASP A 63 3.32 -12.93 -0.38
N GLU A 64 2.61 -12.69 0.72
CA GLU A 64 1.22 -12.21 0.73
C GLU A 64 1.03 -11.16 1.83
N ILE A 65 0.20 -10.15 1.54
CA ILE A 65 -0.12 -9.09 2.51
C ILE A 65 -1.62 -8.79 2.52
N THR A 66 -2.18 -8.41 3.66
CA THR A 66 -3.60 -8.03 3.73
C THR A 66 -3.82 -6.56 3.41
N THR A 67 -4.97 -6.21 2.83
CA THR A 67 -5.35 -4.81 2.60
C THR A 67 -5.38 -4.00 3.90
N ASN A 68 -5.77 -4.62 5.01
CA ASN A 68 -5.73 -4.00 6.33
C ASN A 68 -4.31 -3.65 6.76
N TYR A 69 -3.35 -4.55 6.55
CA TYR A 69 -1.97 -4.28 6.94
C TYR A 69 -1.35 -3.17 6.08
N ILE A 70 -1.60 -3.17 4.76
CA ILE A 70 -1.22 -2.05 3.89
C ILE A 70 -1.79 -0.73 4.42
N ARG A 71 -3.09 -0.72 4.80
CA ARG A 71 -3.75 0.48 5.33
C ARG A 71 -3.10 1.00 6.60
N GLU A 72 -2.72 0.10 7.52
CA GLU A 72 -2.00 0.48 8.74
C GLU A 72 -0.63 1.09 8.43
N LEU A 73 0.14 0.51 7.51
CA LEU A 73 1.44 1.05 7.10
C LEU A 73 1.30 2.45 6.50
N VAL A 74 0.33 2.66 5.62
CA VAL A 74 0.02 3.99 5.07
C VAL A 74 -0.40 4.98 6.16
N CYS A 75 -1.21 4.54 7.14
CA CYS A 75 -1.60 5.39 8.27
C CYS A 75 -0.41 5.78 9.14
N VAL A 76 0.55 4.88 9.33
CA VAL A 76 1.82 5.16 10.02
C VAL A 76 2.59 6.24 9.26
N GLU A 77 2.76 6.09 7.95
CA GLU A 77 3.48 7.06 7.10
C GLU A 77 2.83 8.45 7.09
N LEU A 78 1.50 8.52 7.04
CA LEU A 78 0.76 9.79 7.15
C LEU A 78 0.95 10.43 8.54
N THR A 79 0.96 9.62 9.61
CA THR A 79 1.14 10.11 10.98
C THR A 79 2.55 10.70 11.17
N GLN A 80 3.58 10.02 10.67
CA GLN A 80 4.97 10.49 10.74
C GLN A 80 5.17 11.84 10.04
N ARG A 81 4.41 12.09 8.96
CA ARG A 81 4.42 13.37 8.21
C ARG A 81 3.54 14.47 8.83
N GLY A 82 2.87 14.19 9.95
CA GLY A 82 1.92 15.13 10.56
C GLY A 82 0.60 15.29 9.79
N LEU A 83 0.32 14.42 8.81
CA LEU A 83 -0.85 14.45 7.94
C LEU A 83 -2.10 13.81 8.60
N ASN A 84 -2.32 14.10 9.87
CA ASN A 84 -3.35 13.47 10.71
C ASN A 84 -4.77 13.59 10.15
N LYS A 85 -5.08 14.70 9.45
CA LYS A 85 -6.37 14.88 8.76
C LYS A 85 -6.61 13.76 7.74
N TYR A 86 -5.65 13.52 6.86
CA TYR A 86 -5.72 12.50 5.81
C TYR A 86 -5.65 11.09 6.40
N ARG A 87 -4.79 10.88 7.41
CA ARG A 87 -4.74 9.62 8.16
C ARG A 87 -6.11 9.26 8.73
N ASN A 88 -6.80 10.21 9.36
CA ASN A 88 -8.11 9.96 9.95
C ASN A 88 -9.18 9.68 8.88
N LEU A 89 -9.11 10.30 7.69
CA LEU A 89 -9.98 9.94 6.57
C LEU A 89 -9.71 8.52 6.10
N PHE A 90 -8.43 8.19 5.88
CA PHE A 90 -8.01 6.88 5.38
C PHE A 90 -8.32 5.74 6.37
N ALA A 91 -8.08 5.94 7.67
CA ALA A 91 -8.38 4.94 8.70
C ALA A 91 -9.89 4.67 8.86
N ARG A 92 -10.75 5.62 8.46
CA ARG A 92 -12.21 5.50 8.54
C ARG A 92 -12.86 4.95 7.27
N ALA A 93 -12.10 4.81 6.18
CA ALA A 93 -12.59 4.18 4.97
C ALA A 93 -12.75 2.67 5.23
N ILE A 94 -13.89 2.31 5.80
CA ILE A 94 -14.33 0.94 6.03
C ILE A 94 -14.87 0.41 4.69
N ASN A 95 -14.25 -0.66 4.19
CA ASN A 95 -14.73 -1.48 3.06
C ASN A 95 -14.93 -0.73 1.73
N LEU A 96 -13.90 -0.70 0.89
CA LEU A 96 -14.08 -0.56 -0.56
C LEU A 96 -13.70 -1.89 -1.21
N GLU A 97 -14.68 -2.53 -1.83
CA GLU A 97 -14.62 -3.84 -2.51
C GLU A 97 -13.77 -3.81 -3.80
N SER A 98 -12.67 -3.05 -3.83
CA SER A 98 -11.88 -2.86 -5.05
C SER A 98 -10.43 -2.45 -4.72
N ILE A 99 -9.69 -3.38 -4.13
CA ILE A 99 -8.24 -3.53 -4.37
C ILE A 99 -8.12 -4.84 -5.11
#